data_AF-A0A265NE84-F1
#
_entry.id   AF-A0A265NE84-F1
#
_cell.length_a   1.000
_cell.length_b   1.000
_cell.length_c   1.000
_cell.angle_alpha   90.00
_cell.angle_beta   90.00
_cell.angle_gamma   90.00
#
_symmetry.space_group_name_H-M   'P 1'
#
loop_
_entity.id
_entity.type
_entity.pdbx_description
1 polymer ?
#
loop_
_entity_poly.entity_id
_entity_poly.type
_entity_poly.pdbx_seq_one_letter_code
_entity_poly.pdbx_strand_id
1 'polypeptide(L)'
;MKYFLKLNVVSILYALMIFVPLELMLNVYRITRLTIWEIGKVNILTGLTLIIGIIGGTILIHFLTKKWLGRRKANFWTVILWIPYFVLFIYVFASLFPITNGGDAPNPVIGLLAIGGLIIYPFYILILNFVGMTSDDNTIRAV
;
A
#
# COMPACT_ATOMS: atom_id res chain seq x y z
N MET A 1 2.33 20.55 15.17
CA MET A 1 3.20 19.36 15.29
C MET A 1 2.44 18.04 15.27
N LYS A 2 1.46 17.79 16.16
CA LYS A 2 0.72 16.50 16.18
C LYS A 2 0.06 16.11 14.85
N TYR A 3 -0.50 17.07 14.10
CA TYR A 3 -1.13 16.80 12.81
C TYR A 3 -0.12 16.38 11.73
N PHE A 4 1.03 17.07 11.64
CA PHE A 4 2.08 16.74 10.67
C PHE A 4 2.57 15.31 10.88
N LEU A 5 2.81 14.89 12.13
CA LEU A 5 3.18 13.51 12.43
C LEU A 5 2.09 12.51 12.01
N LYS A 6 0.82 12.79 12.34
CA LYS A 6 -0.31 11.95 11.92
C LYS A 6 -0.41 11.80 10.40
N LEU A 7 -0.21 12.89 9.65
CA LEU A 7 -0.24 12.91 8.19
C LEU A 7 0.86 12.01 7.60
N ASN A 8 2.06 12.10 8.14
CA ASN A 8 3.18 11.25 7.72
C ASN A 8 2.94 9.78 8.08
N VAL A 9 2.41 9.48 9.27
CA VAL A 9 2.04 8.09 9.64
C VAL A 9 1.02 7.51 8.66
N VAL A 10 -0.01 8.27 8.28
CA VAL A 10 -0.99 7.80 7.29
C VAL A 10 -0.34 7.62 5.91
N SER A 11 0.60 8.49 5.53
CA SER A 11 1.33 8.37 4.26
C SER A 11 2.27 7.16 4.22
N ILE A 12 2.89 6.83 5.35
CA ILE A 12 3.66 5.58 5.55
C ILE A 12 2.76 4.36 5.40
N LEU A 13 1.55 4.40 5.97
CA LEU A 13 0.59 3.29 5.85
C LEU A 13 0.11 3.10 4.40
N TYR A 14 -0.13 4.20 3.66
CA TYR A 14 -0.37 4.11 2.22
C TYR A 14 0.81 3.44 1.49
N ALA A 15 2.04 3.89 1.75
CA ALA A 15 3.22 3.27 1.14
C ALA A 15 3.33 1.77 1.46
N LEU A 16 3.12 1.36 2.71
CA LEU A 16 3.13 -0.06 3.12
C LEU A 16 2.05 -0.88 2.42
N MET A 17 0.86 -0.30 2.24
CA MET A 17 -0.30 -0.99 1.68
C MET A 17 -0.09 -1.42 0.23
N ILE A 18 0.66 -0.65 -0.57
CA ILE A 18 1.06 -1.06 -1.92
C ILE A 18 2.39 -1.83 -1.94
N PHE A 19 3.34 -1.48 -1.06
CA PHE A 19 4.64 -2.13 -0.98
C PHE A 19 4.56 -3.63 -0.68
N VAL A 20 3.83 -4.02 0.38
CA VAL A 20 3.76 -5.42 0.82
C VAL A 20 3.24 -6.36 -0.30
N PRO A 21 2.08 -6.12 -0.92
CA PRO A 21 1.61 -7.00 -1.98
C PRO A 21 2.51 -6.98 -3.21
N LEU A 22 3.07 -5.82 -3.57
CA LEU A 22 3.94 -5.69 -4.74
C LEU A 22 5.23 -6.49 -4.55
N GLU A 23 5.88 -6.41 -3.38
CA GLU A 23 7.07 -7.23 -3.08
C GLU A 23 6.74 -8.72 -3.04
N LEU A 24 5.59 -9.12 -2.48
CA LEU A 24 5.17 -10.52 -2.50
C LEU A 24 4.97 -11.04 -3.93
N MET A 25 4.44 -10.22 -4.83
CA MET A 25 4.27 -10.58 -6.25
C MET A 25 5.61 -10.63 -6.98
N LEU A 26 6.52 -9.67 -6.74
CA LEU A 26 7.83 -9.63 -7.40
C LEU A 26 8.78 -10.72 -6.91
N ASN A 27 8.55 -11.28 -5.70
CA ASN A 27 9.44 -12.27 -5.09
C ASN A 27 8.82 -13.68 -5.03
N VAL A 28 7.76 -13.98 -5.79
CA VAL A 28 7.13 -15.32 -5.80
C VAL A 28 8.16 -16.44 -6.02
N TYR A 29 9.05 -16.29 -7.01
CA TYR A 29 10.08 -17.30 -7.31
C TYR A 29 11.10 -17.46 -6.17
N ARG A 30 11.51 -16.34 -5.56
CA ARG A 30 12.42 -16.36 -4.42
C ARG A 30 11.81 -17.05 -3.21
N ILE A 31 10.56 -16.71 -2.88
CA ILE A 31 9.84 -17.33 -1.78
C ILE A 31 9.73 -18.82 -2.03
N THR A 32 9.28 -19.22 -3.22
CA THR A 32 9.19 -20.62 -3.67
C THR A 32 10.51 -21.36 -3.44
N ARG A 33 11.65 -20.78 -3.86
CA ARG A 33 12.96 -21.40 -3.67
C ARG A 33 13.36 -21.50 -2.19
N LEU A 34 13.22 -20.42 -1.43
CA LEU A 34 13.69 -20.36 -0.04
C LEU A 34 12.84 -21.20 0.92
N THR A 35 11.53 -21.31 0.67
CA THR A 35 10.63 -22.08 1.52
C THR A 35 10.38 -23.50 1.00
N ILE A 36 10.84 -23.81 -0.22
CA ILE A 36 10.55 -25.07 -0.94
C ILE A 36 9.03 -25.29 -1.04
N TRP A 37 8.27 -24.19 -1.14
CA TRP A 37 6.82 -24.28 -1.32
C TRP A 37 6.49 -24.40 -2.79
N GLU A 38 5.40 -25.09 -3.09
CA GLU A 38 4.85 -25.08 -4.43
C GLU A 38 4.45 -23.64 -4.83
N ILE A 39 4.77 -23.25 -6.06
CA ILE A 39 4.50 -21.90 -6.58
C ILE A 39 3.01 -21.55 -6.51
N GLY A 40 2.12 -22.53 -6.71
CA GLY A 40 0.67 -22.35 -6.58
C GLY A 40 0.28 -21.91 -5.17
N LYS A 41 0.87 -22.53 -4.14
CA LYS A 41 0.64 -22.16 -2.74
C LYS A 41 1.12 -20.75 -2.43
N VAL A 42 2.31 -20.37 -2.92
CA VAL A 42 2.85 -19.01 -2.76
C VAL A 42 1.92 -17.98 -3.41
N ASN A 43 1.47 -18.25 -4.64
CA ASN A 43 0.53 -17.37 -5.35
C ASN A 43 -0.80 -17.19 -4.61
N ILE A 44 -1.38 -18.28 -4.07
CA ILE A 44 -2.61 -18.19 -3.28
C ILE A 44 -2.41 -17.32 -2.04
N LEU A 45 -1.31 -17.52 -1.31
CA LEU A 45 -1.01 -16.72 -0.12
C LEU A 45 -0.74 -15.25 -0.45
N THR A 46 -0.04 -14.97 -1.54
CA THR A 46 0.14 -13.61 -2.06
C THR A 46 -1.20 -12.97 -2.40
N GLY A 47 -2.09 -13.69 -3.10
CA GLY A 47 -3.44 -13.21 -3.42
C GLY A 47 -4.29 -12.94 -2.18
N LEU A 48 -4.26 -13.84 -1.19
CA LEU A 48 -4.95 -13.63 0.09
C LEU A 48 -4.40 -12.41 0.83
N THR A 49 -3.07 -12.24 0.85
CA THR A 49 -2.42 -11.08 1.48
C THR A 49 -2.81 -9.79 0.79
N LEU A 50 -2.90 -9.79 -0.55
CA LEU A 50 -3.39 -8.65 -1.32
C LEU A 50 -4.84 -8.30 -0.93
N ILE A 51 -5.75 -9.27 -0.91
CA ILE A 51 -7.17 -9.04 -0.57
C ILE A 51 -7.31 -8.52 0.86
N ILE A 52 -6.66 -9.16 1.83
CA ILE A 52 -6.69 -8.77 3.24
C ILE A 52 -6.05 -7.39 3.41
N GLY A 53 -4.91 -7.15 2.76
CA GLY A 53 -4.20 -5.88 2.79
C GLY A 53 -5.04 -4.74 2.20
N ILE A 54 -5.75 -4.98 1.10
CA ILE A 54 -6.65 -4.00 0.51
C ILE A 54 -7.84 -3.73 1.42
N ILE A 55 -8.58 -4.76 1.85
CA ILE A 55 -9.78 -4.57 2.65
C ILE A 55 -9.42 -3.97 4.02
N GLY A 56 -8.51 -4.62 4.74
CA GLY A 56 -8.08 -4.20 6.07
C GLY A 56 -7.36 -2.86 6.05
N GLY A 57 -6.47 -2.63 5.07
CA GLY A 57 -5.78 -1.36 4.88
C GLY A 57 -6.73 -0.22 4.58
N THR A 58 -7.71 -0.43 3.68
CA THR A 58 -8.74 0.56 3.37
C THR A 58 -9.55 0.93 4.61
N ILE A 59 -10.02 -0.05 5.37
CA ILE A 59 -10.81 0.19 6.60
C ILE A 59 -9.97 0.95 7.63
N LEU A 60 -8.73 0.52 7.87
CA LEU A 60 -7.82 1.15 8.82
C LEU A 60 -7.54 2.60 8.43
N ILE A 61 -7.15 2.83 7.18
CA ILE A 61 -6.81 4.16 6.70
C ILE A 61 -8.03 5.08 6.68
N HIS A 62 -9.20 4.59 6.28
CA HIS A 62 -10.44 5.36 6.36
C HIS A 62 -10.74 5.82 7.80
N PHE A 63 -10.62 4.89 8.76
CA PHE A 63 -10.79 5.20 10.18
C PHE A 63 -9.76 6.23 10.68
N LEU A 64 -8.47 6.06 10.33
CA LEU A 64 -7.42 6.99 10.70
C LEU A 64 -7.59 8.36 10.05
N THR A 65 -7.97 8.43 8.78
CA THR A 65 -8.22 9.68 8.07
C THR A 65 -9.34 10.47 8.76
N LYS A 66 -10.45 9.82 9.12
CA LYS A 66 -11.52 10.45 9.90
C LYS A 66 -11.05 10.90 11.29
N LYS A 67 -10.47 9.98 12.07
CA LYS A 67 -10.14 10.22 13.48
C LYS A 67 -8.95 11.16 13.68
N TRP A 68 -7.93 11.07 12.83
CA TRP A 68 -6.66 11.77 13.01
C TRP A 68 -6.51 12.99 12.13
N LEU A 69 -6.98 12.92 10.89
CA LEU A 69 -6.75 13.97 9.89
C LEU A 69 -7.94 14.93 9.75
N GLY A 70 -9.16 14.45 10.03
CA GLY A 70 -10.40 15.25 9.99
C GLY A 70 -10.68 15.84 8.61
N ARG A 71 -11.42 16.95 8.53
CA ARG A 71 -11.89 17.57 7.27
C ARG A 71 -10.90 18.55 6.62
N ARG A 72 -9.60 18.31 6.72
CA ARG A 72 -8.58 19.27 6.25
C ARG A 72 -8.18 18.99 4.81
N LYS A 73 -8.14 20.04 3.97
CA LYS A 73 -7.58 19.95 2.62
C LYS A 73 -6.12 19.44 2.61
N ALA A 74 -5.40 19.66 3.70
CA ALA A 74 -4.04 19.16 3.86
C ALA A 74 -3.93 17.62 3.87
N ASN A 75 -5.03 16.87 4.04
CA ASN A 75 -5.02 15.41 3.96
C ASN A 75 -4.62 14.93 2.55
N PHE A 76 -4.95 15.70 1.52
CA PHE A 76 -4.59 15.37 0.14
C PHE A 76 -3.08 15.36 -0.12
N TRP A 77 -2.26 15.91 0.77
CA TRP A 77 -0.81 15.73 0.70
C TRP A 77 -0.39 14.26 0.79
N THR A 78 -1.21 13.40 1.40
CA THR A 78 -0.96 11.94 1.43
C THR A 78 -0.87 11.31 0.04
N VAL A 79 -1.46 11.92 -1.00
CA VAL A 79 -1.39 11.49 -2.40
C VAL A 79 0.03 11.61 -2.98
N ILE A 80 0.87 12.47 -2.41
CA ILE A 80 2.25 12.68 -2.84
C ILE A 80 3.22 12.09 -1.80
N LEU A 81 2.92 12.28 -0.51
CA LEU A 81 3.81 11.89 0.59
C LEU A 81 4.03 10.39 0.71
N TRP A 82 3.16 9.53 0.16
CA TRP A 82 3.42 8.08 0.14
C TRP A 82 4.63 7.71 -0.73
N ILE A 83 4.94 8.49 -1.79
CA ILE A 83 6.02 8.20 -2.75
C ILE A 83 7.39 8.11 -2.06
N PRO A 84 7.87 9.13 -1.31
CA PRO A 84 9.18 9.04 -0.66
C PRO A 84 9.28 7.87 0.32
N TYR A 85 8.19 7.53 1.02
CA TYR A 85 8.16 6.35 1.89
C TYR A 85 8.21 5.05 1.11
N PHE A 86 7.49 4.96 0.01
CA PHE A 86 7.51 3.78 -0.87
C PHE A 86 8.90 3.57 -1.47
N VAL A 87 9.51 4.63 -2.01
CA VAL A 87 10.90 4.59 -2.53
C VAL A 87 11.87 4.15 -1.44
N LEU A 88 11.74 4.69 -0.23
CA LEU A 88 12.56 4.27 0.90
C LEU A 88 12.39 2.79 1.23
N PHE A 89 11.17 2.27 1.22
CA PHE A 89 10.91 0.84 1.46
C PHE A 89 11.52 -0.05 0.39
N ILE A 90 11.35 0.30 -0.89
CA ILE A 90 11.99 -0.42 -2.00
C ILE A 90 13.51 -0.40 -1.84
N TYR A 91 14.10 0.76 -1.55
CA TYR A 91 15.54 0.89 -1.37
C TYR A 91 16.06 0.03 -0.22
N VAL A 92 15.41 0.10 0.94
CA VAL A 92 15.77 -0.71 2.12
C VAL A 92 15.62 -2.20 1.81
N PHE A 93 14.52 -2.60 1.18
CA PHE A 93 14.27 -4.00 0.85
C PHE A 93 15.28 -4.55 -0.16
N ALA A 94 15.55 -3.82 -1.24
CA ALA A 94 16.54 -4.19 -2.24
C ALA A 94 17.97 -4.26 -1.66
N SER A 95 18.28 -3.40 -0.68
CA SER A 95 19.57 -3.41 0.02
C SER A 95 19.71 -4.60 0.96
N LEU A 96 18.65 -4.95 1.69
CA LEU A 96 18.66 -6.07 2.64
C LEU A 96 18.51 -7.44 1.93
N PHE A 97 17.79 -7.49 0.82
CA PHE A 97 17.45 -8.71 0.08
C PHE A 97 17.78 -8.58 -1.42
N PRO A 98 19.06 -8.41 -1.78
CA PRO A 98 19.47 -8.26 -3.18
C PRO A 98 19.16 -9.52 -4.00
N ILE A 99 18.84 -9.33 -5.29
CA ILE A 99 18.66 -10.45 -6.23
C ILE A 99 20.03 -10.99 -6.62
N THR A 100 20.40 -12.16 -6.09
CA THR A 100 21.68 -12.83 -6.40
C THR A 100 21.53 -14.01 -7.36
N ASN A 101 20.33 -14.55 -7.51
CA ASN A 101 20.03 -15.66 -8.40
C ASN A 101 19.13 -15.19 -9.55
N GLY A 102 19.56 -15.40 -10.80
CA GLY A 102 18.81 -14.96 -11.98
C GLY A 102 17.41 -15.59 -12.11
N GLY A 103 17.20 -16.78 -11.52
CA GLY A 103 15.90 -17.44 -11.48
C GLY A 103 14.88 -16.78 -10.56
N ASP A 104 15.26 -15.78 -9.76
CA ASP A 104 14.33 -14.99 -8.93
C ASP A 104 13.70 -13.82 -9.68
N ALA A 105 14.18 -13.51 -10.88
CA ALA A 105 13.69 -12.36 -11.62
C ALA A 105 12.19 -12.54 -11.92
N PRO A 106 11.34 -11.55 -11.57
CA PRO A 106 9.93 -11.63 -11.85
C PRO A 106 9.66 -11.60 -13.36
N ASN A 107 8.59 -12.27 -13.79
CA ASN A 107 8.12 -12.20 -15.17
C ASN A 107 7.79 -10.74 -15.54
N PRO A 108 8.14 -10.26 -16.75
CA PRO A 108 7.79 -8.92 -17.24
C PRO A 108 6.32 -8.50 -17.03
N VAL A 109 5.37 -9.44 -17.09
CA VAL A 109 3.94 -9.17 -16.84
C VAL A 109 3.71 -8.62 -15.42
N ILE A 110 4.42 -9.14 -14.42
CA ILE A 110 4.32 -8.63 -13.04
C ILE A 110 4.86 -7.21 -12.94
N GLY A 111 5.94 -6.90 -13.66
CA GLY A 111 6.47 -5.54 -13.77
C GLY A 111 5.45 -4.56 -14.38
N LEU A 112 4.74 -4.99 -15.43
CA LEU A 112 3.68 -4.18 -16.04
C LEU A 112 2.50 -3.93 -15.07
N LEU A 113 2.08 -4.97 -14.33
CA LEU A 113 1.05 -4.85 -13.30
C LEU A 113 1.48 -3.90 -12.18
N ALA A 114 2.74 -3.96 -11.75
CA ALA A 114 3.28 -3.05 -10.75
C ALA A 114 3.23 -1.59 -11.23
N ILE A 115 3.64 -1.31 -12.47
CA ILE A 115 3.56 0.03 -13.06
C ILE A 115 2.11 0.52 -13.14
N GLY A 116 1.21 -0.31 -13.66
CA GLY A 116 -0.22 0.02 -13.75
C GLY A 116 -0.83 0.29 -12.37
N GLY A 117 -0.50 -0.54 -11.38
CA GLY A 117 -0.92 -0.36 -9.99
C GLY A 117 -0.43 0.96 -9.40
N LEU A 118 0.85 1.31 -9.60
CA LEU A 118 1.43 2.56 -9.13
C LEU A 118 0.81 3.80 -9.78
N ILE A 119 0.40 3.72 -11.05
CA ILE A 119 -0.32 4.81 -11.74
C ILE A 119 -1.73 4.99 -11.17
N ILE A 120 -2.43 3.89 -10.86
CA ILE A 120 -3.80 3.93 -10.33
C ILE A 120 -3.82 4.33 -8.84
N TYR A 121 -2.75 4.02 -8.10
CA TYR A 121 -2.71 4.17 -6.64
C TYR A 121 -3.00 5.59 -6.11
N PRO A 122 -2.46 6.68 -6.69
CA PRO A 122 -2.82 8.05 -6.29
C PRO A 122 -4.32 8.34 -6.37
N PHE A 123 -5.03 7.78 -7.36
CA PHE A 123 -6.48 7.94 -7.49
C PHE A 123 -7.23 7.21 -6.37
N TYR A 124 -6.77 6.03 -5.98
CA TYR A 124 -7.29 5.33 -4.81
C TYR A 124 -7.14 6.15 -3.51
N ILE A 125 -5.96 6.77 -3.30
CA ILE A 125 -5.71 7.66 -2.15
C ILE A 125 -6.64 8.88 -2.19
N LEU A 126 -6.82 9.49 -3.36
CA LEU A 126 -7.72 10.63 -3.56
C LEU A 126 -9.16 10.29 -3.17
N ILE A 127 -9.68 9.17 -3.67
CA ILE A 127 -11.04 8.69 -3.37
C ILE A 127 -11.21 8.48 -1.87
N LEU A 128 -10.24 7.82 -1.21
CA LEU A 128 -10.32 7.59 0.23
C LEU A 128 -10.33 8.87 1.06
N ASN A 129 -9.47 9.83 0.71
CA ASN A 129 -9.47 11.12 1.39
C ASN A 129 -10.79 11.88 1.18
N PHE A 130 -11.34 11.83 -0.04
CA PHE A 130 -12.61 12.45 -0.36
C PHE A 130 -13.76 11.85 0.46
N VAL A 131 -13.91 10.52 0.45
CA VAL A 131 -14.94 9.79 1.20
C VAL A 131 -14.78 9.99 2.71
N GLY A 132 -13.54 10.03 3.20
CA GLY A 132 -13.21 10.31 4.60
C GLY A 132 -13.70 11.70 5.05
N MET A 133 -13.65 12.71 4.18
CA MET A 133 -14.10 14.06 4.52
C MET A 133 -15.62 14.25 4.42
N THR A 134 -16.29 13.59 3.46
CA THR A 134 -17.72 13.75 3.21
C THR A 134 -18.60 12.98 4.19
N SER A 135 -18.14 11.82 4.67
CA SER A 135 -18.95 10.90 5.48
C SER A 135 -19.41 11.44 6.85
N ASP A 136 -18.86 12.55 7.35
CA ASP A 136 -19.31 13.18 8.61
C ASP A 136 -20.50 14.15 8.42
N ASP A 137 -20.96 14.38 7.18
CA ASP A 137 -22.07 15.31 6.93
C ASP A 137 -23.44 14.69 7.22
N ASN A 138 -23.52 13.36 7.15
CA ASN A 138 -24.77 12.62 7.35
C ASN A 138 -25.02 12.24 8.82
N THR A 139 -24.00 12.26 9.68
CA THR A 139 -24.16 11.95 11.11
C THR A 139 -24.62 13.16 11.92
N ILE A 140 -24.29 14.39 11.50
CA ILE A 140 -24.71 15.61 12.20
C ILE A 140 -26.15 16.02 11.81
N ARG A 141 -26.65 15.61 10.64
CA ARG A 141 -28.03 15.87 10.21
C ARG A 141 -29.06 14.89 10.75
N ALA A 142 -28.62 13.86 11.48
CA ALA A 142 -29.48 12.79 12.00
C ALA A 142 -29.71 12.87 13.53
N VAL A 143 -29.32 13.98 14.16
CA VAL A 143 -29.56 14.30 15.59
C VAL A 143 -30.25 15.65 15.66
#